data_AF-A0A7Y5BVR7-F1
#
_entry.id   AF-A0A7Y5BVR7-F1
#
_cell.length_a   1.000
_cell.length_b   1.000
_cell.length_c   1.000
_cell.angle_alpha   90.00
_cell.angle_beta   90.00
_cell.angle_gamma   90.00
#
_symmetry.space_group_name_H-M   'P 1'
#
loop_
_entity.id
_entity.type
_entity.pdbx_description
1 polymer ?
#
loop_
_entity_poly.entity_id
_entity_poly.type
_entity_poly.pdbx_seq_one_letter_code
_entity_poly.pdbx_strand_id
1 'polypeptide(L)'
;MKTKIVLIFLFFSLFLAAPTRAADAVVGDGTPASCTEAAFDDALATANSGGGTITFDCGPGETTIPLSLTKIVNLGNVTINGGNQIILQAASLERHFFAGLVTFRLQNITLTGGDSLVNGGA
;
A
#
# COMPACT_ATOMS: atom_id res chain seq x y z
N MET A 1 34.25 16.66 -41.04
CA MET A 1 33.40 15.46 -40.80
C MET A 1 33.44 14.93 -39.36
N LYS A 2 34.19 15.52 -38.41
CA LYS A 2 34.29 15.03 -37.01
C LYS A 2 33.23 15.61 -36.05
N THR A 3 32.59 16.71 -36.41
CA THR A 3 31.63 17.45 -35.54
C THR A 3 30.19 16.92 -35.61
N LYS A 4 29.86 16.06 -36.59
CA LYS A 4 28.49 15.53 -36.76
C LYS A 4 28.20 14.26 -35.95
N ILE A 5 29.25 13.55 -35.47
CA ILE A 5 29.10 12.29 -34.72
C ILE A 5 28.72 12.54 -33.25
N VAL A 6 29.20 13.63 -32.65
CA VAL A 6 28.90 13.98 -31.24
C VAL A 6 27.43 14.39 -31.05
N LEU A 7 26.82 15.03 -32.05
CA LEU A 7 25.41 15.44 -31.99
C LEU A 7 24.42 14.28 -32.10
N ILE A 8 24.83 13.15 -32.68
CA ILE A 8 23.96 11.96 -32.83
C ILE A 8 23.91 11.16 -31.51
N PHE A 9 25.01 11.12 -30.74
CA PHE A 9 25.04 10.46 -29.44
C PHE A 9 24.30 11.25 -28.34
N LEU A 10 24.24 12.59 -28.42
CA LEU A 10 23.52 13.41 -27.43
C LEU A 10 21.99 13.33 -27.58
N PHE A 11 21.49 12.77 -28.68
CA PHE A 11 20.06 12.67 -29.01
C PHE A 11 19.47 11.27 -28.77
N PHE A 12 20.28 10.26 -28.41
CA PHE A 12 19.82 8.89 -28.20
C PHE A 12 19.49 8.56 -26.72
N SER A 13 19.44 9.57 -25.85
CA SER A 13 19.10 9.38 -24.43
C SER A 13 17.64 9.66 -24.10
N LEU A 14 16.79 9.91 -25.11
CA LEU A 14 15.39 10.28 -24.90
C LEU A 14 14.44 9.15 -25.27
N PHE A 15 13.69 8.72 -24.24
CA PHE A 15 12.48 7.89 -24.27
C PHE A 15 12.64 6.36 -24.37
N LEU A 16 13.13 5.78 -23.29
CA LEU A 16 12.42 4.62 -22.71
C LEU A 16 11.64 5.10 -21.50
N ALA A 17 10.52 5.79 -21.74
CA ALA A 17 9.50 5.93 -20.71
C ALA A 17 8.88 4.54 -20.53
N ALA A 18 9.39 3.76 -19.56
CA ALA A 18 8.77 2.52 -19.18
C ALA A 18 7.31 2.79 -18.77
N PRO A 19 6.34 1.92 -19.10
CA PRO A 19 4.99 2.08 -18.62
C PRO A 19 5.00 2.11 -17.09
N THR A 20 4.41 3.15 -16.48
CA THR A 20 4.16 3.13 -15.04
C THR A 20 3.18 2.00 -14.76
N ARG A 21 3.63 0.99 -14.02
CA ARG A 21 2.79 -0.11 -13.55
C ARG A 21 2.38 0.19 -12.12
N ALA A 22 1.18 -0.24 -11.75
CA ALA A 22 0.76 -0.23 -10.35
C ALA A 22 1.81 -0.99 -9.51
N ALA A 23 2.16 -0.41 -8.37
CA ALA A 23 3.03 -1.01 -7.36
C ALA A 23 2.18 -1.87 -6.41
N ASP A 24 1.58 -2.93 -6.97
CA ASP A 24 0.85 -3.92 -6.19
C ASP A 24 1.79 -4.59 -5.18
N ALA A 25 1.28 -4.88 -3.98
CA ALA A 25 2.04 -5.45 -2.88
C ALA A 25 1.25 -6.54 -2.16
N VAL A 26 1.97 -7.48 -1.57
CA VAL A 26 1.41 -8.60 -0.80
C VAL A 26 1.92 -8.52 0.62
N VAL A 27 1.02 -8.63 1.59
CA VAL A 27 1.35 -8.78 3.01
C VAL A 27 1.42 -10.28 3.34
N GLY A 28 2.54 -10.71 3.91
CA GLY A 28 2.73 -12.11 4.33
C GLY A 28 3.39 -13.01 3.27
N ASP A 29 3.56 -14.28 3.63
CA ASP A 29 4.29 -15.32 2.86
C ASP A 29 3.54 -16.66 2.76
N GLY A 30 2.26 -16.68 3.10
CA GLY A 30 1.41 -17.86 3.15
C GLY A 30 1.20 -18.40 4.57
N THR A 31 1.83 -17.80 5.58
CA THR A 31 1.64 -18.19 6.99
C THR A 31 0.93 -17.10 7.80
N PRO A 32 0.06 -17.44 8.76
CA PRO A 32 -0.59 -16.43 9.61
C PRO A 32 0.40 -15.55 10.38
N ALA A 33 1.54 -16.12 10.78
CA ALA A 33 2.57 -15.42 11.55
C ALA A 33 3.31 -14.34 10.73
N SER A 34 3.31 -14.44 9.39
CA SER A 34 3.96 -13.47 8.52
C SER A 34 3.16 -12.17 8.36
N CYS A 35 1.85 -12.21 8.63
CA CYS A 35 0.96 -11.07 8.51
C CYS A 35 1.04 -10.18 9.74
N THR A 36 2.14 -9.44 9.81
CA THR A 36 2.46 -8.49 10.87
C THR A 36 2.15 -7.06 10.45
N GLU A 37 2.08 -6.16 11.42
CA GLU A 37 2.00 -4.72 11.14
C GLU A 37 3.19 -4.24 10.28
N ALA A 38 4.40 -4.75 10.53
CA ALA A 38 5.58 -4.39 9.74
C ALA A 38 5.44 -4.83 8.27
N ALA A 39 4.97 -6.05 8.02
CA ALA A 39 4.71 -6.53 6.65
C ALA A 39 3.61 -5.68 5.96
N PHE A 40 2.60 -5.26 6.72
CA PHE A 40 1.58 -4.35 6.22
C PHE A 40 2.18 -2.97 5.88
N ASP A 41 3.05 -2.43 6.73
CA ASP A 41 3.69 -1.13 6.53
C ASP A 41 4.61 -1.12 5.30
N ASP A 42 5.36 -2.21 5.06
CA ASP A 42 6.19 -2.38 3.87
C ASP A 42 5.36 -2.42 2.58
N ALA A 43 4.25 -3.18 2.60
CA ALA A 43 3.32 -3.23 1.49
C ALA A 43 2.64 -1.88 1.24
N LEU A 44 2.27 -1.18 2.31
CA LEU A 44 1.68 0.15 2.23
C LEU A 44 2.67 1.19 1.70
N ALA A 45 3.93 1.16 2.11
CA ALA A 45 4.96 2.06 1.58
C ALA A 45 5.13 1.88 0.07
N THR A 46 5.13 0.63 -0.40
CA THR A 46 5.20 0.27 -1.83
C THR A 46 4.00 0.85 -2.59
N ALA A 47 2.78 0.51 -2.17
CA ALA A 47 1.55 0.95 -2.83
C ALA A 47 1.32 2.47 -2.70
N ASN A 48 1.69 3.10 -1.59
CA ASN A 48 1.56 4.55 -1.43
C ASN A 48 2.49 5.28 -2.39
N SER A 49 3.71 4.79 -2.65
CA SER A 49 4.64 5.43 -3.58
C SER A 49 4.25 5.31 -5.07
N GLY A 50 3.73 4.15 -5.50
CA GLY A 50 3.42 3.87 -6.91
C GLY A 50 1.93 3.79 -7.26
N GLY A 51 1.05 3.82 -6.27
CA GLY A 51 -0.34 3.37 -6.40
C GLY A 51 -0.44 1.84 -6.54
N GLY A 52 -1.64 1.27 -6.43
CA GLY A 52 -1.87 -0.15 -6.66
C GLY A 52 -2.77 -0.81 -5.61
N THR A 53 -2.73 -2.14 -5.58
CA THR A 53 -3.53 -2.98 -4.70
C THR A 53 -2.65 -3.70 -3.69
N ILE A 54 -3.00 -3.58 -2.42
CA ILE A 54 -2.47 -4.41 -1.34
C ILE A 54 -3.39 -5.63 -1.19
N THR A 55 -2.78 -6.81 -1.25
CA THR A 55 -3.43 -8.11 -0.99
C THR A 55 -2.70 -8.84 0.13
N PHE A 56 -3.23 -9.97 0.58
CA PHE A 56 -2.75 -10.67 1.76
C PHE A 56 -2.58 -12.15 1.47
N ASP A 57 -1.42 -12.69 1.84
CA ASP A 57 -1.11 -14.11 1.85
C ASP A 57 -0.82 -14.54 3.30
N CYS A 58 -1.88 -14.56 4.12
CA CYS A 58 -1.80 -14.88 5.55
C CYS A 58 -2.09 -16.35 5.85
N GLY A 59 -2.12 -17.20 4.82
CA GLY A 59 -2.67 -18.56 4.92
C GLY A 59 -4.19 -18.59 4.83
N PRO A 60 -4.81 -19.77 5.04
CA PRO A 60 -6.21 -20.03 4.65
C PRO A 60 -7.26 -19.56 5.67
N GLY A 61 -6.85 -18.99 6.80
CA GLY A 61 -7.73 -18.62 7.91
C GLY A 61 -7.92 -17.12 8.04
N GLU A 62 -8.99 -16.72 8.73
CA GLU A 62 -9.17 -15.32 9.13
C GLU A 62 -7.98 -14.85 9.98
N THR A 63 -7.43 -13.68 9.65
CA THR A 63 -6.24 -13.13 10.27
C THR A 63 -6.48 -11.70 10.74
N THR A 64 -6.24 -11.45 12.02
CA THR A 64 -6.25 -10.11 12.62
C THR A 64 -4.85 -9.52 12.64
N ILE A 65 -4.70 -8.35 12.01
CA ILE A 65 -3.46 -7.57 12.03
C ILE A 65 -3.69 -6.36 12.93
N PRO A 66 -3.02 -6.28 14.10
CA PRO A 66 -3.10 -5.11 14.96
C PRO A 66 -2.33 -3.95 14.32
N LEU A 67 -2.94 -2.76 14.34
CA LEU A 67 -2.33 -1.51 13.92
C LEU A 67 -2.13 -0.63 15.16
N SER A 68 -0.87 -0.40 15.52
CA SER A 68 -0.49 0.41 16.66
C SER A 68 -0.58 1.91 16.39
N LEU A 69 -0.49 2.32 15.13
CA LEU A 69 -0.50 3.72 14.69
C LEU A 69 -1.35 3.91 13.44
N THR A 70 -1.91 5.11 13.31
CA THR A 70 -2.63 5.55 12.10
C THR A 70 -1.77 5.41 10.84
N LYS A 71 -2.33 4.79 9.80
CA LYS A 71 -1.66 4.53 8.52
C LYS A 71 -1.93 5.65 7.50
N ILE A 72 -0.88 6.23 6.94
CA ILE A 72 -0.98 7.42 6.06
C ILE A 72 -0.99 6.99 4.59
N VAL A 73 -2.02 7.42 3.85
CA VAL A 73 -2.21 7.15 2.43
C VAL A 73 -2.39 8.48 1.69
N ASN A 74 -1.34 9.01 1.07
CA ASN A 74 -1.37 10.41 0.61
C ASN A 74 -0.54 10.68 -0.66
N LEU A 75 0.08 9.66 -1.25
CA LEU A 75 0.91 9.82 -2.43
C LEU A 75 0.25 9.16 -3.66
N GLY A 76 -0.12 7.89 -3.55
CA GLY A 76 -0.67 7.08 -4.63
C GLY A 76 -2.13 6.70 -4.40
N ASN A 77 -2.80 6.29 -5.49
CA ASN A 77 -4.13 5.67 -5.40
C ASN A 77 -3.97 4.23 -4.90
N VAL A 78 -4.51 3.93 -3.72
CA VAL A 78 -4.32 2.64 -3.04
C VAL A 78 -5.66 1.93 -2.87
N THR A 79 -5.71 0.66 -3.22
CA THR A 79 -6.77 -0.27 -2.82
C THR A 79 -6.20 -1.27 -1.83
N ILE A 80 -6.88 -1.49 -0.71
CA ILE A 80 -6.58 -2.60 0.21
C ILE A 80 -7.71 -3.61 0.06
N ASN A 81 -7.36 -4.81 -0.42
CA ASN A 81 -8.32 -5.90 -0.61
C ASN A 81 -8.01 -7.04 0.37
N GLY A 82 -8.84 -7.17 1.40
CA GLY A 82 -8.68 -8.18 2.46
C GLY A 82 -9.19 -9.58 2.10
N GLY A 83 -9.74 -9.80 0.90
CA GLY A 83 -10.19 -11.13 0.48
C GLY A 83 -11.25 -11.80 1.37
N ASN A 84 -11.99 -11.02 2.17
CA ASN A 84 -12.94 -11.45 3.22
C ASN A 84 -12.31 -12.27 4.36
N GLN A 85 -10.99 -12.19 4.54
CA GLN A 85 -10.25 -12.95 5.57
C GLN A 85 -9.42 -12.06 6.49
N ILE A 86 -9.32 -10.77 6.21
CA ILE A 86 -8.44 -9.88 6.95
C ILE A 86 -9.25 -8.94 7.82
N ILE A 87 -8.83 -8.87 9.09
CA ILE A 87 -9.29 -7.90 10.07
C ILE A 87 -8.12 -6.94 10.35
N LEU A 88 -8.33 -5.64 10.14
CA LEU A 88 -7.39 -4.62 10.61
C LEU A 88 -7.93 -4.03 11.92
N GLN A 89 -7.19 -4.26 13.00
CA GLN A 89 -7.59 -3.81 14.33
C GLN A 89 -6.76 -2.60 14.74
N ALA A 90 -7.36 -1.41 14.75
CA ALA A 90 -6.67 -0.22 15.24
C ALA A 90 -6.63 -0.20 16.78
N ALA A 91 -5.52 0.31 17.33
CA ALA A 91 -5.39 0.58 18.76
C ALA A 91 -6.43 1.60 19.25
N SER A 92 -6.71 1.60 20.56
CA SER A 92 -7.53 2.63 21.20
C SER A 92 -6.93 4.02 20.96
N LEU A 93 -7.77 5.03 20.76
CA LEU A 93 -7.37 6.42 20.48
C LEU A 93 -6.73 6.66 19.09
N GLU A 94 -6.52 5.61 18.30
CA GLU A 94 -6.00 5.71 16.94
C GLU A 94 -7.11 5.66 15.88
N ARG A 95 -6.77 6.11 14.67
CA ARG A 95 -7.52 5.82 13.44
C ARG A 95 -6.85 4.65 12.74
N HIS A 96 -7.59 3.91 11.91
CA HIS A 96 -6.92 2.98 10.97
C HIS A 96 -6.11 3.75 9.94
N PHE A 97 -6.73 4.75 9.30
CA PHE A 97 -6.17 5.43 8.14
C PHE A 97 -6.38 6.94 8.18
N PHE A 98 -5.43 7.66 7.59
CA PHE A 98 -5.60 9.02 7.10
C PHE A 98 -5.32 9.03 5.60
N ALA A 99 -6.34 9.39 4.81
CA ALA A 99 -6.22 9.50 3.36
C ALA A 99 -6.11 10.97 2.94
N GLY A 100 -5.10 11.30 2.13
CA GLY A 100 -4.93 12.61 1.51
C GLY A 100 -5.81 12.80 0.28
N LEU A 101 -5.39 13.66 -0.66
CA LEU A 101 -6.09 13.91 -1.93
C LEU A 101 -5.84 12.79 -2.96
N VAL A 102 -6.16 11.55 -2.59
CA VAL A 102 -5.97 10.35 -3.40
C VAL A 102 -7.25 9.50 -3.43
N THR A 103 -7.34 8.58 -4.39
CA THR A 103 -8.34 7.53 -4.33
C THR A 103 -7.85 6.44 -3.38
N PHE A 104 -8.51 6.31 -2.23
CA PHE A 104 -8.27 5.24 -1.27
C PHE A 104 -9.50 4.33 -1.18
N ARG A 105 -9.31 3.03 -1.35
CA ARG A 105 -10.39 2.04 -1.36
C ARG A 105 -10.09 0.92 -0.39
N LEU A 106 -11.09 0.56 0.41
CA LEU A 106 -11.12 -0.65 1.21
C LEU A 106 -12.11 -1.63 0.58
N GLN A 107 -11.70 -2.89 0.42
CA GLN A 107 -12.51 -3.92 -0.20
C GLN A 107 -12.37 -5.22 0.58
N ASN A 108 -13.49 -5.91 0.79
CA ASN A 108 -13.51 -7.26 1.37
C ASN A 108 -12.65 -7.37 2.64
N ILE A 109 -12.71 -6.36 3.51
CA ILE A 109 -11.86 -6.25 4.69
C ILE A 109 -12.71 -5.78 5.85
N THR A 110 -12.46 -6.36 7.02
CA THR A 110 -13.12 -5.96 8.26
C THR A 110 -12.21 -4.98 8.99
N LEU A 111 -12.78 -3.87 9.44
CA LEU A 111 -12.11 -2.96 10.37
C LEU A 111 -12.72 -3.17 11.76
N THR A 112 -11.88 -3.20 12.79
CA THR A 112 -12.32 -3.21 14.18
C THR A 112 -11.49 -2.26 15.02
N GLY A 113 -12.07 -1.79 16.13
CA GLY A 113 -11.35 -0.95 17.08
C GLY A 113 -11.12 0.45 16.53
N GLY A 114 -10.14 1.16 17.09
CA GLY A 114 -10.02 2.60 16.89
C GLY A 114 -11.12 3.37 17.64
N ASP A 115 -10.71 4.39 18.36
CA ASP A 115 -11.62 5.31 19.06
C ASP A 115 -10.95 6.67 19.15
N SER A 116 -10.65 7.24 17.99
CA SER A 116 -9.89 8.48 17.90
C SER A 116 -10.67 9.63 18.53
N LEU A 117 -10.01 10.41 19.40
CA LEU A 117 -10.57 11.61 20.05
C LEU A 117 -11.03 12.69 19.06
N VAL A 118 -10.60 12.60 17.80
CA VAL A 118 -10.78 13.61 16.77
C VAL A 118 -11.44 13.03 15.50
N ASN A 119 -12.26 11.98 15.64
CA ASN A 119 -12.95 11.20 14.60
C ASN A 119 -12.16 9.99 14.06
N GLY A 120 -12.88 8.91 13.76
CA GLY A 120 -12.37 7.64 13.22
C GLY A 120 -12.51 6.49 14.22
N GLY A 121 -12.66 5.27 13.70
CA GLY A 121 -12.94 4.05 14.45
C GLY A 121 -13.86 3.12 13.66
N ALA A 122 -14.00 1.86 14.09
CA ALA A 122 -14.82 0.82 13.45
C ALA A 122 -15.45 -0.13 14.49
#